data_AF-A0A6P2CV65-F1
#
_entry.id   AF-A0A6P2CV65-F1
#
_cell.length_a   1.000
_cell.length_b   1.000
_cell.length_c   1.000
_cell.angle_alpha   90.00
_cell.angle_beta   90.00
_cell.angle_gamma   90.00
#
_symmetry.space_group_name_H-M   'P 1'
#
loop_
_entity.id
_entity.type
_entity.pdbx_description
1 polymer ?
#
loop_
_entity_poly.entity_id
_entity_poly.type
_entity_poly.pdbx_seq_one_letter_code
_entity_poly.pdbx_strand_id
1 'polypeptide(L)'
;MYDTIECPDWFAQWVVSYGRAFGISAELTDTMLRIWWPAFHMARFVEADFTRALPALVGAENPPNWPREHLGAVNRALRAAKDQRTRRAPEPSGSGRPEARCAWCGGDGWVSVPHPKYLANGEWVAPHPTVTPACTRCDRGERSYQAHCETAAAERRPGPMTIDQYEKLVGTAWAEIVARHEQAQRLMARAVSATDGIDRTPNLTRLANAFAMPK
;
A
#
# COMPACT_ATOMS: atom_id res chain seq x y z
N MET A 1 16.45 19.05 9.23
CA MET A 1 15.56 18.96 10.41
C MET A 1 14.25 18.37 9.90
N TYR A 2 13.92 17.13 10.28
CA TYR A 2 12.63 16.55 9.90
C TYR A 2 11.62 17.01 10.93
N ASP A 3 10.55 17.69 10.48
CA ASP A 3 9.41 17.98 11.35
C ASP A 3 8.96 16.68 12.01
N THR A 4 8.87 16.70 13.34
CA THR A 4 8.36 15.57 14.11
C THR A 4 6.91 15.37 13.69
N ILE A 5 6.63 14.30 12.93
CA ILE A 5 5.26 14.00 12.51
C ILE A 5 4.46 13.67 13.77
N GLU A 6 3.59 14.60 14.16
CA GLU A 6 2.75 14.46 15.35
C GLU A 6 1.79 13.29 15.17
N CYS A 7 1.69 12.47 16.21
CA CYS A 7 0.81 11.31 16.26
C CYS A 7 -0.61 11.77 16.59
N PRO A 8 -1.61 11.55 15.73
CA PRO A 8 -2.96 12.01 15.97
C PRO A 8 -3.65 11.14 17.02
N ASP A 9 -4.57 11.75 17.79
CA ASP A 9 -5.31 11.08 18.86
C ASP A 9 -6.04 9.82 18.40
N TRP A 10 -6.63 9.83 17.20
CA TRP A 10 -7.33 8.67 16.64
C TRP A 10 -6.38 7.47 16.45
N PHE A 11 -5.11 7.72 16.07
CA PHE A 11 -4.14 6.65 15.90
C PHE A 11 -3.71 6.13 17.27
N ALA A 12 -3.48 7.02 18.25
CA ALA A 12 -3.18 6.61 19.61
C ALA A 12 -4.29 5.74 20.21
N GLN A 13 -5.56 6.12 20.03
CA GLN A 13 -6.72 5.32 20.44
C GLN A 13 -6.80 3.98 19.71
N TRP A 14 -6.45 3.96 18.41
CA TRP A 14 -6.36 2.73 17.65
C TRP A 14 -5.27 1.80 18.20
N VAL A 15 -4.09 2.31 18.56
CA VAL A 15 -3.00 1.53 19.18
C VAL A 15 -3.46 0.94 20.52
N VAL A 16 -4.19 1.70 21.34
CA VAL A 16 -4.77 1.20 22.60
C VAL A 16 -5.76 0.04 22.33
N SER A 17 -6.62 0.20 21.34
CA SER A 17 -7.59 -0.83 20.94
C SER A 17 -6.89 -2.09 20.41
N TYR A 18 -5.87 -1.90 19.59
CA TYR A 18 -5.02 -2.96 19.06
C TYR A 18 -4.29 -3.70 20.21
N GLY A 19 -3.73 -2.97 21.17
CA GLY A 19 -3.03 -3.55 22.29
C GLY A 19 -3.94 -4.36 23.21
N ARG A 20 -5.20 -3.94 23.40
CA ARG A 20 -6.21 -4.76 24.11
C ARG A 20 -6.56 -6.04 23.35
N ALA A 21 -6.66 -5.99 22.03
CA ALA A 21 -7.01 -7.15 21.21
C ALA A 21 -5.89 -8.20 21.10
N PHE A 22 -4.63 -7.75 21.07
CA PHE A 22 -3.47 -8.62 20.83
C PHE A 22 -2.56 -8.81 22.06
N GLY A 23 -2.80 -8.08 23.14
CA GLY A 23 -2.03 -8.18 24.38
C GLY A 23 -0.57 -7.74 24.22
N ILE A 24 -0.29 -6.73 23.39
CA ILE A 24 1.08 -6.30 23.09
C ILE A 24 1.76 -5.61 24.28
N SER A 25 3.09 -5.64 24.32
CA SER A 25 3.89 -4.96 25.34
C SER A 25 3.82 -3.42 25.25
N ALA A 26 4.19 -2.75 26.33
CA ALA A 26 4.34 -1.29 26.35
C ALA A 26 5.43 -0.80 25.39
N GLU A 27 6.50 -1.58 25.22
CA GLU A 27 7.59 -1.28 24.27
C GLU A 27 7.11 -1.33 22.82
N LEU A 28 6.31 -2.34 22.44
CA LEU A 28 5.72 -2.41 21.11
C LEU A 28 4.71 -1.28 20.92
N THR A 29 3.92 -0.95 21.96
CA THR A 29 3.01 0.21 21.93
C THR A 29 3.74 1.52 21.64
N ASP A 30 4.86 1.80 22.33
CA ASP A 30 5.66 3.00 22.10
C ASP A 30 6.28 3.01 20.68
N THR A 31 6.76 1.85 20.21
CA THR A 31 7.27 1.68 18.85
C THR A 31 6.21 1.98 17.79
N MET A 32 4.96 1.54 18.00
CA MET A 32 3.85 1.85 17.10
C MET A 32 3.60 3.37 17.01
N LEU A 33 3.58 4.06 18.15
CA LEU A 33 3.31 5.49 18.23
C LEU A 33 4.45 6.34 17.64
N ARG A 34 5.71 6.02 17.94
CA ARG A 34 6.85 6.87 17.58
C ARG A 34 7.49 6.50 16.25
N ILE A 35 7.46 5.23 15.87
CA ILE A 35 8.21 4.72 14.72
C ILE A 35 7.27 4.32 13.59
N TRP A 36 6.18 3.63 13.89
CA TRP A 36 5.25 3.18 12.83
C TRP A 36 4.40 4.34 12.30
N TRP A 37 3.93 5.24 13.16
CA TRP A 37 3.09 6.36 12.72
C TRP A 37 3.73 7.21 11.61
N PRO A 38 4.98 7.69 11.74
CA PRO A 38 5.64 8.41 10.64
C PRO A 38 5.65 7.63 9.31
N ALA A 39 5.87 6.31 9.37
CA ALA A 39 5.86 5.45 8.19
C ALA A 39 4.46 5.35 7.57
N PHE A 40 3.42 5.17 8.40
CA PHE A 40 2.04 5.08 7.95
C PHE A 40 1.49 6.41 7.42
N HIS A 41 1.84 7.52 8.08
CA HIS A 41 1.52 8.86 7.63
C HIS A 41 2.15 9.13 6.26
N MET A 42 3.44 8.84 6.09
CA MET A 42 4.11 9.02 4.80
C MET A 42 3.54 8.09 3.71
N ALA A 43 3.11 6.88 4.08
CA ALA A 43 2.39 5.96 3.19
C ALA A 43 0.93 6.38 2.89
N ARG A 44 0.45 7.49 3.47
CA ARG A 44 -0.90 8.03 3.31
C ARG A 44 -1.99 7.04 3.70
N PHE A 45 -1.81 6.37 4.83
CA PHE A 45 -2.92 5.71 5.50
C PHE A 45 -3.69 6.74 6.32
N VAL A 46 -5.02 6.59 6.32
CA VAL A 46 -5.94 7.48 7.05
C VAL A 46 -6.72 6.68 8.07
N GLU A 47 -7.40 7.35 9.00
CA GLU A 47 -8.22 6.72 10.04
C GLU A 47 -9.15 5.62 9.50
N ALA A 48 -9.84 5.90 8.39
CA ALA A 48 -10.72 4.92 7.73
C ALA A 48 -10.03 3.61 7.31
N ASP A 49 -8.73 3.65 6.98
CA ASP A 49 -7.96 2.44 6.67
C ASP A 49 -7.73 1.60 7.94
N PHE A 50 -7.44 2.26 9.06
CA PHE A 50 -7.22 1.64 10.37
C PHE A 50 -8.51 1.07 10.99
N THR A 51 -9.63 1.77 10.85
CA THR A 51 -10.96 1.30 11.27
C THR A 51 -11.31 -0.04 10.62
N ARG A 52 -10.95 -0.23 9.34
CA ARG A 52 -11.17 -1.49 8.62
C ARG A 52 -10.12 -2.56 8.91
N ALA A 53 -8.87 -2.15 9.17
CA ALA A 53 -7.77 -3.09 9.38
C ALA A 53 -7.89 -3.88 10.68
N LEU A 54 -8.35 -3.27 11.79
CA LEU A 54 -8.40 -3.94 13.09
C LEU A 54 -9.35 -5.16 13.10
N PRO A 55 -10.63 -5.05 12.66
CA PRO A 55 -11.51 -6.23 12.56
C PRO A 55 -10.94 -7.34 11.68
N ALA A 56 -10.32 -6.99 10.55
CA ALA A 56 -9.70 -7.95 9.64
C ALA A 56 -8.52 -8.70 10.29
N LEU A 57 -7.74 -8.03 11.12
CA LEU A 57 -6.62 -8.66 11.86
C LEU A 57 -7.12 -9.55 12.99
N VAL A 58 -8.17 -9.15 13.70
CA VAL A 58 -8.75 -9.94 14.80
C VAL A 58 -9.39 -11.22 14.27
N GLY A 59 -10.09 -11.14 13.13
CA GLY A 59 -10.74 -12.28 12.48
C GLY A 59 -9.85 -13.12 11.56
N ALA A 60 -8.55 -12.81 11.44
CA ALA A 60 -7.64 -13.57 10.59
C ALA A 60 -7.40 -14.99 11.14
N GLU A 61 -7.32 -15.98 10.23
CA GLU A 61 -7.02 -17.37 10.58
C GLU A 61 -5.67 -17.51 11.30
N ASN A 62 -4.67 -16.74 10.86
CA ASN A 62 -3.32 -16.69 11.43
C ASN A 62 -2.99 -15.27 11.92
N PRO A 63 -3.46 -14.88 13.11
CA PRO A 63 -3.17 -13.58 13.67
C PRO A 63 -1.71 -13.47 14.13
N PRO A 64 -1.11 -12.26 14.14
CA PRO A 64 0.25 -12.08 14.63
C PRO A 64 0.34 -12.41 16.12
N ASN A 65 1.29 -13.26 16.48
CA ASN A 65 1.54 -13.70 17.87
C ASN A 65 2.89 -13.23 18.41
N TRP A 66 3.81 -12.88 17.50
CA TRP A 66 5.15 -12.44 17.84
C TRP A 66 5.33 -10.95 17.50
N PRO A 67 6.04 -10.15 18.32
CA PRO A 67 6.27 -8.72 18.08
C PRO A 67 6.64 -8.37 16.63
N ARG A 68 7.60 -9.12 16.05
CA ARG A 68 8.06 -8.96 14.65
C ARG A 68 6.97 -9.15 13.58
N GLU A 69 5.89 -9.85 13.88
CA GLU A 69 4.82 -10.14 12.92
C GLU A 69 3.79 -9.02 12.85
N HIS A 70 3.63 -8.23 13.93
CA HIS A 70 2.56 -7.25 14.03
C HIS A 70 2.68 -6.16 12.95
N LEU A 71 3.87 -5.59 12.70
CA LEU A 71 4.04 -4.57 11.67
C LEU A 71 3.66 -5.10 10.28
N GLY A 72 4.14 -6.29 9.94
CA GLY A 72 3.86 -6.93 8.66
C GLY A 72 2.37 -7.21 8.49
N ALA A 73 1.71 -7.72 9.53
CA ALA A 73 0.27 -7.98 9.53
C ALA A 73 -0.53 -6.68 9.36
N VAL A 74 -0.24 -5.66 10.18
CA VAL A 74 -0.91 -4.35 10.13
C VAL A 74 -0.74 -3.69 8.76
N ASN A 75 0.48 -3.64 8.23
CA ASN A 75 0.75 -3.05 6.93
C ASN A 75 0.00 -3.76 5.79
N ARG A 76 -0.09 -5.10 5.82
CA ARG A 76 -0.89 -5.86 4.84
C ARG A 76 -2.38 -5.52 4.94
N ALA A 77 -2.93 -5.51 6.15
CA ALA A 77 -4.35 -5.18 6.37
C ALA A 77 -4.67 -3.74 5.95
N LEU A 78 -3.79 -2.78 6.25
CA LEU A 78 -3.94 -1.38 5.84
C LEU A 78 -3.86 -1.22 4.32
N ARG A 79 -2.94 -1.91 3.64
CA ARG A 79 -2.87 -1.90 2.17
C ARG A 79 -4.16 -2.43 1.55
N ALA A 80 -4.67 -3.56 2.04
CA ALA A 80 -5.94 -4.11 1.58
C ALA A 80 -7.11 -3.13 1.82
N ALA A 81 -7.20 -2.53 3.00
CA ALA A 81 -8.23 -1.54 3.32
C ALA A 81 -8.14 -0.29 2.42
N LYS A 82 -6.93 0.20 2.19
CA LYS A 82 -6.65 1.34 1.31
C LYS A 82 -6.99 1.01 -0.14
N ASP A 83 -6.62 -0.17 -0.64
CA ASP A 83 -6.97 -0.61 -1.99
C ASP A 83 -8.50 -0.69 -2.18
N GLN A 84 -9.22 -1.26 -1.21
CA GLN A 84 -10.69 -1.29 -1.21
C GLN A 84 -11.32 0.10 -1.18
N ARG A 85 -10.71 1.06 -0.49
CA ARG A 85 -11.19 2.45 -0.42
C ARG A 85 -10.90 3.23 -1.71
N THR A 86 -9.73 3.02 -2.29
CA THR A 86 -9.24 3.81 -3.43
C THR A 86 -9.74 3.29 -4.77
N ARG A 87 -9.97 1.98 -4.89
CA ARG A 87 -10.40 1.34 -6.14
C ARG A 87 -11.89 1.05 -6.15
N ARG A 88 -12.57 1.41 -7.24
CA ARG A 88 -13.82 0.76 -7.68
C ARG A 88 -13.38 -0.37 -8.63
N ALA A 89 -13.53 -1.64 -8.23
CA ALA A 89 -12.96 -2.89 -8.83
C ALA A 89 -13.10 -3.08 -10.38
N PRO A 90 -12.39 -4.02 -11.06
CA PRO A 90 -11.57 -5.14 -10.53
C PRO A 90 -10.10 -5.30 -11.02
N GLU A 91 -9.40 -6.09 -10.19
CA GLU A 91 -8.23 -7.00 -10.24
C GLU A 91 -7.05 -6.92 -11.25
N PRO A 92 -5.84 -7.34 -10.79
CA PRO A 92 -4.62 -7.38 -11.59
C PRO A 92 -4.68 -8.47 -12.67
N SER A 93 -4.36 -8.08 -13.90
CA SER A 93 -4.13 -8.99 -15.01
C SER A 93 -2.76 -9.68 -14.84
N GLY A 94 -2.78 -11.01 -14.82
CA GLY A 94 -1.78 -11.83 -15.50
C GLY A 94 -0.48 -12.16 -14.78
N SER A 95 -0.32 -13.45 -14.48
CA SER A 95 0.92 -14.13 -14.11
C SER A 95 1.88 -14.23 -15.31
N GLY A 96 3.07 -13.62 -15.22
CA GLY A 96 4.16 -13.76 -16.19
C GLY A 96 5.41 -14.42 -15.59
N ARG A 97 5.98 -15.41 -16.28
CA ARG A 97 7.23 -16.13 -15.92
C ARG A 97 8.47 -15.21 -15.86
N PRO A 98 9.59 -15.64 -15.22
CA PRO A 98 10.75 -14.81 -14.96
C PRO A 98 11.70 -14.79 -16.18
N GLU A 99 11.30 -14.11 -17.25
CA GLU A 99 12.27 -13.59 -18.22
C GLU A 99 12.64 -12.16 -17.82
N ALA A 100 13.70 -11.58 -18.41
CA ALA A 100 14.13 -10.21 -18.12
C ALA A 100 12.97 -9.23 -18.31
N ARG A 101 12.28 -8.92 -17.20
CA ARG A 101 11.07 -8.13 -17.20
C ARG A 101 11.42 -6.71 -17.59
N CYS A 102 10.65 -6.12 -18.51
CA CYS A 102 10.77 -4.70 -18.81
C CYS A 102 10.70 -3.89 -17.51
N ALA A 103 11.71 -3.06 -17.24
CA ALA A 103 11.79 -2.29 -15.99
C ALA A 103 10.61 -1.33 -15.79
N TRP A 104 9.89 -1.01 -16.87
CA TRP A 104 8.75 -0.09 -16.87
C TRP A 104 7.41 -0.80 -16.67
N CYS A 105 7.21 -1.97 -17.30
CA CYS A 105 5.91 -2.63 -17.32
C CYS A 105 5.91 -4.08 -16.81
N GLY A 106 7.01 -4.54 -16.20
CA GLY A 106 7.11 -5.91 -15.70
C GLY A 106 7.11 -6.99 -16.79
N GLY A 107 7.16 -6.61 -18.07
CA GLY A 107 7.06 -7.51 -19.22
C GLY A 107 5.64 -7.70 -19.77
N ASP A 108 4.61 -7.03 -19.24
CA ASP A 108 3.21 -7.21 -19.69
C ASP A 108 2.80 -6.30 -20.86
N GLY A 109 3.64 -5.33 -21.21
CA GLY A 109 3.37 -4.34 -22.26
C GLY A 109 2.40 -3.22 -21.84
N TRP A 110 1.75 -3.36 -20.68
CA TRP A 110 0.74 -2.46 -20.15
C TRP A 110 0.95 -2.25 -18.65
N VAL A 111 0.59 -1.08 -18.14
CA VAL A 111 0.71 -0.76 -16.70
C VAL A 111 -0.60 -0.18 -16.21
N SER A 112 -1.13 -0.67 -15.09
CA SER A 112 -2.32 -0.07 -14.46
C SER A 112 -1.88 1.05 -13.50
N VAL A 113 -2.37 2.26 -13.73
CA VAL A 113 -2.03 3.46 -12.95
C VAL A 113 -3.28 4.31 -12.66
N PRO A 114 -3.30 5.17 -11.64
CA PRO A 114 -4.41 6.10 -11.40
C PRO A 114 -4.62 7.09 -12.54
N HIS A 115 -5.87 7.42 -12.87
CA HIS A 115 -6.18 8.35 -13.96
C HIS A 115 -5.68 9.79 -13.69
N PRO A 116 -4.89 10.45 -14.57
CA PRO A 116 -4.25 11.77 -14.34
C PRO A 116 -5.18 12.89 -13.87
N LYS A 117 -6.41 12.93 -14.39
CA LYS A 117 -7.47 13.88 -13.97
C LYS A 117 -7.76 13.89 -12.46
N TYR A 118 -7.43 12.83 -11.74
CA TYR A 118 -7.65 12.72 -10.29
C TYR A 118 -6.42 13.13 -9.48
N LEU A 119 -5.39 13.69 -10.10
CA LEU A 119 -4.25 14.26 -9.42
C LEU A 119 -4.56 15.70 -8.98
N ALA A 120 -4.51 15.96 -7.69
CA ALA A 120 -4.63 17.30 -7.13
C ALA A 120 -3.56 17.49 -6.05
N ASN A 121 -2.84 18.63 -6.08
CA ASN A 121 -1.78 18.95 -5.11
C ASN A 121 -0.75 17.81 -4.95
N GLY A 122 -0.35 17.22 -6.08
CA GLY A 122 0.58 16.09 -6.11
C GLY A 122 -0.01 14.76 -5.60
N GLU A 123 -1.31 14.67 -5.33
CA GLU A 123 -1.94 13.49 -4.73
C GLU A 123 -3.11 12.95 -5.55
N TRP A 124 -3.22 11.64 -5.62
CA TRP A 124 -4.36 10.97 -6.24
C TRP A 124 -5.56 11.04 -5.31
N VAL A 125 -6.56 11.84 -5.67
CA VAL A 125 -7.78 12.03 -4.90
C VAL A 125 -8.66 10.79 -5.05
N ALA A 126 -8.89 10.10 -3.93
CA ALA A 126 -9.76 8.93 -3.90
C ALA A 126 -11.24 9.34 -3.86
N PRO A 127 -12.15 8.53 -4.44
CA PRO A 127 -11.87 7.37 -5.27
C PRO A 127 -11.41 7.79 -6.67
N HIS A 128 -10.44 7.07 -7.24
CA HIS A 128 -9.95 7.32 -8.59
C HIS A 128 -10.05 6.06 -9.46
N PRO A 129 -10.50 6.17 -10.72
CA PRO A 129 -10.39 5.08 -11.67
C PRO A 129 -8.93 4.82 -12.04
N THR A 130 -8.64 3.61 -12.51
CA THR A 130 -7.36 3.27 -13.14
C THR A 130 -7.44 3.48 -14.65
N VAL A 131 -6.30 3.81 -15.24
CA VAL A 131 -6.06 3.76 -16.68
C VAL A 131 -4.91 2.81 -16.95
N THR A 132 -4.84 2.30 -18.17
CA THR A 132 -3.85 1.30 -18.56
C THR A 132 -3.00 1.84 -19.71
N PRO A 133 -2.01 2.72 -19.45
CA PRO A 133 -1.08 3.16 -20.47
C PRO A 133 -0.23 2.02 -21.03
N ALA A 134 0.03 2.08 -22.33
CA ALA A 134 0.90 1.16 -23.04
C ALA A 134 2.38 1.50 -22.79
N CYS A 135 3.19 0.48 -22.59
CA CYS A 135 4.64 0.58 -22.51
C CYS A 135 5.28 0.45 -23.89
N THR A 136 5.39 1.55 -24.61
CA THR A 136 6.08 1.65 -25.90
C THR A 136 7.61 1.48 -25.81
N ARG A 137 8.16 1.39 -24.59
CA ARG A 137 9.59 1.17 -24.32
C ARG A 137 10.02 -0.31 -24.40
N CYS A 138 9.11 -1.22 -24.74
CA CYS A 138 9.42 -2.64 -24.94
C CYS A 138 8.66 -3.22 -26.14
N ASP A 139 9.27 -4.17 -26.86
CA ASP A 139 8.71 -4.73 -28.09
C ASP A 139 7.32 -5.36 -27.92
N ARG A 140 7.04 -5.92 -26.73
CA ARG A 140 5.70 -6.46 -26.44
C ARG A 140 4.66 -5.36 -26.33
N GLY A 141 4.95 -4.30 -25.56
CA GLY A 141 4.04 -3.19 -25.37
C GLY A 141 3.87 -2.35 -26.63
N GLU A 142 4.93 -2.15 -27.42
CA GLU A 142 4.86 -1.47 -28.71
C GLU A 142 3.96 -2.22 -29.70
N ARG A 143 4.14 -3.54 -29.86
CA ARG A 143 3.27 -4.36 -30.72
C ARG A 143 1.81 -4.33 -30.28
N SER A 144 1.56 -4.44 -28.97
CA SER A 144 0.19 -4.36 -28.44
C SER A 144 -0.40 -2.95 -28.63
N TYR A 145 0.38 -1.90 -28.43
CA TYR A 145 -0.05 -0.51 -28.65
C TYR A 145 -0.47 -0.29 -30.11
N GLN A 146 0.34 -0.73 -31.06
CA GLN A 146 0.06 -0.60 -32.50
C GLN A 146 -1.23 -1.34 -32.89
N ALA A 147 -1.38 -2.61 -32.47
CA ALA A 147 -2.59 -3.39 -32.74
C ALA A 147 -3.86 -2.73 -32.16
N HIS A 148 -3.77 -2.15 -30.96
CA HIS A 148 -4.89 -1.39 -30.38
C HIS A 148 -5.15 -0.08 -31.11
N CYS A 149 -4.13 0.60 -31.64
CA CYS A 149 -4.31 1.82 -32.44
C CYS A 149 -5.00 1.51 -33.78
N GLU A 150 -4.63 0.43 -34.45
CA GLU A 150 -5.28 -0.02 -35.70
C GLU A 150 -6.76 -0.33 -35.46
N THR A 151 -7.06 -1.05 -34.38
CA THR A 151 -8.44 -1.36 -33.97
C THR A 151 -9.22 -0.08 -33.65
N ALA A 152 -8.63 0.82 -32.86
CA ALA A 152 -9.26 2.09 -32.50
C ALA A 152 -9.52 2.97 -33.73
N ALA A 153 -8.61 3.00 -34.70
CA ALA A 153 -8.79 3.72 -35.96
C ALA A 153 -9.94 3.15 -36.79
N ALA A 154 -10.02 1.83 -36.92
CA ALA A 154 -11.13 1.15 -37.61
C ALA A 154 -12.48 1.44 -36.93
N GLU A 155 -12.51 1.50 -35.60
CA GLU A 155 -13.71 1.78 -34.80
C GLU A 155 -14.00 3.27 -34.57
N ARG A 156 -13.17 4.18 -35.08
CA ARG A 156 -13.22 5.64 -34.83
C ARG A 156 -13.24 6.00 -33.34
N ARG A 157 -12.48 5.27 -32.52
CA ARG A 157 -12.31 5.50 -31.08
C ARG A 157 -10.96 6.16 -30.80
N PRO A 158 -10.82 6.87 -29.65
CA PRO A 158 -9.51 7.35 -29.21
C PRO A 158 -8.53 6.19 -29.03
N GLY A 159 -7.31 6.35 -29.51
CA GLY A 159 -6.25 5.37 -29.28
C GLY A 159 -5.87 5.24 -27.80
N PRO A 160 -5.21 4.14 -27.40
CA PRO A 160 -4.71 3.97 -26.05
C PRO A 160 -3.69 5.06 -25.68
N MET A 161 -3.60 5.38 -24.39
CA MET A 161 -2.58 6.28 -23.85
C MET A 161 -1.24 5.55 -23.75
N THR A 162 -0.11 6.22 -24.00
CA THR A 162 1.24 5.67 -23.72
C THR A 162 1.75 6.08 -22.34
N ILE A 163 2.75 5.39 -21.80
CA ILE A 163 3.43 5.81 -20.56
C ILE A 163 3.97 7.24 -20.68
N ASP A 164 4.58 7.60 -21.81
CA ASP A 164 5.14 8.95 -21.99
C ASP A 164 4.04 10.03 -22.01
N GLN A 165 2.87 9.73 -22.57
CA GLN A 165 1.71 10.63 -22.51
C GLN A 165 1.18 10.75 -21.09
N TYR A 166 1.13 9.64 -20.35
CA TYR A 166 0.75 9.63 -18.95
C TYR A 166 1.69 10.49 -18.09
N GLU A 167 3.00 10.30 -18.23
CA GLU A 167 4.03 11.06 -17.51
C GLU A 167 3.91 12.57 -17.80
N LYS A 168 3.64 12.96 -19.05
CA LYS A 168 3.40 14.37 -19.40
C LYS A 168 2.16 14.95 -18.72
N LEU A 169 1.09 14.18 -18.57
CA LEU A 169 -0.13 14.62 -17.89
C LEU A 169 0.05 14.74 -16.38
N VAL A 170 0.89 13.89 -15.78
CA VAL A 170 1.25 13.99 -14.36
C VAL A 170 2.25 15.11 -14.11
N GLY A 171 3.11 15.39 -15.09
CA GLY A 171 4.03 16.52 -15.09
C GLY A 171 5.03 16.46 -13.93
N THR A 172 5.30 17.61 -13.32
CA THR A 172 6.31 17.76 -12.26
C THR A 172 5.95 17.04 -10.96
N ALA A 173 4.68 16.70 -10.76
CA ALA A 173 4.23 15.97 -9.58
C ALA A 173 4.84 14.55 -9.48
N TRP A 174 5.33 13.98 -10.59
CA TRP A 174 5.92 12.64 -10.59
C TRP A 174 7.11 12.53 -9.65
N ALA A 175 8.02 13.50 -9.69
CA ALA A 175 9.20 13.51 -8.83
C ALA A 175 8.81 13.55 -7.34
N GLU A 176 7.80 14.33 -6.98
CA GLU A 176 7.28 14.42 -5.61
C GLU A 176 6.55 13.15 -5.16
N ILE A 177 5.82 12.50 -6.06
CA ILE A 177 5.18 11.20 -5.80
C ILE A 177 6.25 10.13 -5.53
N VAL A 178 7.28 10.06 -6.38
CA VAL A 178 8.38 9.09 -6.23
C VAL A 178 9.16 9.35 -4.95
N ALA A 179 9.58 10.59 -4.69
CA ALA A 179 10.35 10.94 -3.49
C ALA A 179 9.61 10.59 -2.19
N ARG A 180 8.29 10.84 -2.14
CA ARG A 180 7.46 10.43 -1.01
C ARG A 180 7.33 8.92 -0.88
N HIS A 181 7.17 8.20 -1.99
CA HIS A 181 7.13 6.74 -1.97
C HIS A 181 8.43 6.14 -1.41
N GLU A 182 9.59 6.62 -1.87
CA GLU A 182 10.90 6.22 -1.36
C GLU A 182 11.09 6.58 0.11
N GLN A 183 10.58 7.74 0.54
CA GLN A 183 10.60 8.13 1.96
C GLN A 183 9.73 7.18 2.81
N ALA A 184 8.53 6.84 2.34
CA ALA A 184 7.66 5.87 3.01
C ALA A 184 8.33 4.50 3.13
N GLN A 185 8.99 4.03 2.06
CA GLN A 185 9.75 2.77 2.08
C GLN A 185 10.89 2.80 3.09
N ARG A 186 11.67 3.88 3.15
CA ARG A 186 12.76 4.04 4.14
C ARG A 186 12.24 4.03 5.57
N LEU A 187 11.14 4.74 5.85
CA LEU A 187 10.51 4.76 7.17
C LEU A 187 9.94 3.39 7.55
N MET A 188 9.35 2.67 6.58
CA MET A 188 8.86 1.31 6.79
C MET A 188 10.01 0.33 7.10
N ALA A 189 11.14 0.43 6.39
CA ALA A 189 12.34 -0.37 6.68
C ALA A 189 12.86 -0.09 8.09
N ARG A 190 12.91 1.18 8.51
CA ARG A 190 13.25 1.57 9.88
C ARG A 190 12.28 0.98 10.90
N ALA A 191 10.98 0.97 10.60
CA ALA A 191 9.97 0.37 11.47
C ALA A 191 10.16 -1.15 11.61
N VAL A 192 10.53 -1.85 10.53
CA VAL A 192 10.88 -3.28 10.59
C VAL A 192 12.07 -3.50 11.51
N SER A 193 13.19 -2.79 11.28
CA SER A 193 14.38 -2.94 12.11
C SER A 193 14.15 -2.61 13.59
N ALA A 194 13.29 -1.63 13.89
CA ALA A 194 12.91 -1.31 15.27
C ALA A 194 12.11 -2.44 15.93
N THR A 195 11.29 -3.15 15.15
CA THR A 195 10.47 -4.26 15.68
C THR A 195 11.31 -5.52 15.89
N ASP A 196 12.40 -5.72 15.14
CA ASP A 196 13.33 -6.85 15.33
C ASP A 196 14.11 -6.80 16.65
N GLY A 197 14.25 -5.61 17.25
CA GLY A 197 14.93 -5.39 18.52
C GLY A 197 14.06 -5.62 19.76
N ILE A 198 12.74 -5.79 19.58
CA ILE A 198 11.78 -5.97 20.69
C ILE A 198 11.81 -7.43 21.15
N ASP A 199 11.63 -7.63 22.46
CA ASP A 199 11.66 -8.93 23.13
C ASP A 199 10.98 -10.05 22.32
N ARG A 200 11.62 -11.21 22.24
CA ARG A 200 11.19 -12.34 21.41
C ARG A 200 10.15 -13.22 22.10
N THR A 201 9.69 -12.85 23.30
CA THR A 201 8.62 -13.57 23.97
C THR A 201 7.31 -13.46 23.18
N PRO A 202 6.59 -14.57 22.94
CA PRO A 202 5.27 -14.52 22.32
C PRO A 202 4.28 -13.79 23.25
N ASN A 203 3.25 -13.16 22.68
CA ASN A 203 2.22 -12.48 23.48
C ASN A 203 1.36 -13.50 24.25
N LEU A 204 1.81 -13.84 25.46
CA LEU A 204 1.20 -14.85 26.33
C LEU A 204 -0.22 -14.48 26.77
N THR A 205 -0.58 -13.20 26.79
CA THR A 205 -1.91 -12.73 27.22
C THR A 205 -3.03 -13.25 26.33
N ARG A 206 -2.78 -13.38 25.01
CA ARG A 206 -3.76 -13.96 24.09
C ARG A 206 -3.88 -15.47 24.27
N LEU A 207 -2.74 -16.16 24.46
CA LEU A 207 -2.74 -17.60 24.74
C LEU A 207 -3.48 -17.89 26.04
N ALA A 208 -3.22 -17.13 27.10
CA ALA A 208 -3.91 -17.24 28.38
C ALA A 208 -5.44 -17.04 28.24
N ASN A 209 -5.87 -16.04 27.46
CA ASN A 209 -7.31 -15.82 27.19
C ASN A 209 -7.94 -16.91 26.32
N ALA A 210 -7.19 -17.53 25.40
CA ALA A 210 -7.67 -18.66 24.61
C ALA A 210 -7.84 -19.94 25.46
N PHE A 211 -6.97 -20.15 26.45
CA PHE A 211 -7.09 -21.26 27.41
C PHE A 211 -8.10 -21.01 28.53
N ALA A 212 -8.47 -19.76 28.79
CA ALA A 212 -9.40 -19.37 29.85
C ALA A 212 -10.90 -19.39 29.44
N MET A 213 -11.25 -19.79 28.20
CA MET A 213 -12.66 -19.96 27.83
C MET A 213 -13.24 -21.22 28.49
N PRO A 214 -14.29 -21.12 29.32
CA PRO A 214 -15.02 -22.29 29.80
C PRO A 214 -15.81 -22.91 28.63
N LYS A 215 -15.88 -24.25 28.62
CA LYS A 215 -16.77 -25.01 27.74
C LYS A 215 -18.24 -24.68 28.00
#